data_AF-A0A291GAQ9-F1
#
_entry.id   AF-A0A291GAQ9-F1
#
_cell.length_a   1.000
_cell.length_b   1.000
_cell.length_c   1.000
_cell.angle_alpha   90.00
_cell.angle_beta   90.00
_cell.angle_gamma   90.00
#
_symmetry.space_group_name_H-M   'P 1'
#
loop_
_entity.id
_entity.type
_entity.pdbx_description
1 polymer ?
#
loop_
_entity_poly.entity_id
_entity_poly.type
_entity_poly.pdbx_seq_one_letter_code
_entity_poly.pdbx_strand_id
1 'polypeptide(L)'
;MNISQAALDVLAERKRQIEVEGWTPEHDDEHDLFELSRAAACYAMLAAGYQPDNAMIRKLWPFSDEWLKPSDTRRRDLVKATAMLIADIERIDRAEGDNDGWQDNRGRIPDCD
;
A
#
# COMPACT_ATOMS: atom_id res chain seq x y z
N MET A 1 12.31 22.05 5.35
CA MET A 1 11.02 21.85 4.67
C MET A 1 9.97 21.53 5.72
N ASN A 2 8.79 22.14 5.65
CA ASN A 2 7.69 21.77 6.56
C ASN A 2 6.99 20.53 6.00
N ILE A 3 6.87 19.46 6.78
CA ILE A 3 6.16 18.24 6.37
C ILE A 3 4.66 18.57 6.36
N SER A 4 3.95 18.21 5.28
CA SER A 4 2.51 18.46 5.18
C SER A 4 1.73 17.57 6.15
N GLN A 5 0.55 18.01 6.58
CA GLN A 5 -0.33 17.19 7.43
C GLN A 5 -0.67 15.84 6.76
N ALA A 6 -0.81 15.82 5.44
CA ALA A 6 -1.06 14.57 4.71
C ALA A 6 0.09 13.56 4.87
N ALA A 7 1.35 14.02 4.80
CA ALA A 7 2.50 13.16 5.02
C ALA A 7 2.58 12.66 6.46
N LEU A 8 2.28 13.53 7.45
CA LEU A 8 2.20 13.13 8.86
C LEU A 8 1.12 12.06 9.09
N ASP A 9 -0.06 12.22 8.49
CA ASP A 9 -1.18 11.28 8.64
C ASP A 9 -0.85 9.89 8.04
N VAL A 10 -0.10 9.86 6.93
CA VAL A 10 0.37 8.61 6.32
C VAL A 10 1.36 7.88 7.24
N LEU A 11 2.34 8.60 7.81
CA LEU A 11 3.29 8.01 8.75
C LEU A 11 2.60 7.55 10.05
N ALA A 12 1.61 8.31 10.53
CA ALA A 12 0.80 7.90 11.67
C ALA A 12 -0.02 6.65 11.37
N GLU A 13 -0.55 6.50 10.15
CA GLU A 13 -1.25 5.28 9.75
C GLU A 13 -0.32 4.08 9.63
N ARG A 14 0.87 4.25 9.05
CA ARG A 14 1.87 3.17 8.98
C ARG A 14 2.23 2.69 10.39
N LYS A 15 2.45 3.62 11.32
CA LYS A 15 2.67 3.30 12.74
C LYS A 15 1.49 2.55 13.35
N ARG A 16 0.24 2.97 13.10
CA ARG A 16 -0.97 2.29 13.59
C ARG A 16 -1.08 0.87 13.03
N GLN A 17 -0.79 0.64 11.75
CA GLN A 17 -0.81 -0.70 11.14
C GLN A 17 0.15 -1.65 11.88
N ILE A 18 1.36 -1.18 12.19
CA ILE A 18 2.34 -1.94 12.99
C ILE A 18 1.82 -2.18 14.41
N GLU A 19 1.42 -1.14 15.13
CA GLU A 19 1.10 -1.22 16.57
C GLU A 19 -0.25 -1.88 16.88
N VAL A 20 -1.24 -1.72 16.00
CA VAL A 20 -2.62 -2.17 16.24
C VAL A 20 -2.94 -3.43 15.48
N GLU A 21 -2.52 -3.54 14.21
CA GLU A 21 -2.82 -4.71 13.38
C GLU A 21 -1.71 -5.77 13.46
N GLY A 22 -0.52 -5.42 13.99
CA GLY A 22 0.62 -6.33 14.07
C GLY A 22 1.33 -6.53 12.73
N TRP A 23 1.11 -5.65 11.75
CA TRP A 23 1.76 -5.70 10.43
C TRP A 23 3.18 -5.14 10.54
N THR A 24 4.07 -5.91 11.20
CA THR A 24 5.46 -5.53 11.40
C THR A 24 6.25 -5.59 10.09
N PRO A 25 7.44 -4.94 10.01
CA PRO A 25 8.33 -5.11 8.86
C PRO A 25 8.61 -6.58 8.51
N GLU A 26 8.80 -7.44 9.52
CA GLU A 26 9.06 -8.88 9.32
C GLU A 26 7.82 -9.61 8.78
N HIS A 27 6.61 -9.23 9.21
CA HIS A 27 5.38 -9.73 8.61
C HIS A 27 5.26 -9.29 7.16
N ASP A 28 5.59 -8.03 6.87
CA ASP A 28 5.54 -7.47 5.51
C ASP A 28 6.53 -8.17 4.58
N ASP A 29 7.68 -8.64 5.10
CA ASP A 29 8.68 -9.43 4.37
C ASP A 29 8.16 -10.80 3.92
N GLU A 30 7.08 -11.33 4.51
CA GLU A 30 6.42 -12.57 4.07
C GLU A 30 5.50 -12.36 2.84
N HIS A 31 5.27 -11.11 2.42
CA HIS A 31 4.35 -10.73 1.34
C HIS A 31 5.11 -10.27 0.07
N ASP A 32 5.81 -11.19 -0.58
CA ASP A 32 6.71 -10.91 -1.72
C ASP A 32 6.05 -11.06 -3.11
N LEU A 33 4.76 -11.42 -3.19
CA LEU A 33 3.98 -11.56 -4.42
C LEU A 33 3.04 -10.37 -4.65
N PHE A 34 3.57 -9.16 -4.44
CA PHE A 34 2.90 -7.87 -4.67
C PHE A 34 1.61 -7.67 -3.84
N GLU A 35 1.42 -8.39 -2.73
CA GLU A 35 0.21 -8.27 -1.92
C GLU A 35 0.02 -6.86 -1.37
N LEU A 36 1.06 -6.25 -0.80
CA LEU A 36 0.97 -4.92 -0.21
C LEU A 36 0.59 -3.86 -1.25
N SER A 37 1.25 -3.87 -2.43
CA SER A 37 0.87 -3.03 -3.57
C SER A 37 -0.58 -3.26 -4.05
N ARG A 38 -1.02 -4.52 -4.14
CA ARG A 38 -2.42 -4.86 -4.53
C ARG A 38 -3.43 -4.36 -3.50
N ALA A 39 -3.16 -4.56 -2.22
CA ALA A 39 -3.99 -4.06 -1.13
C ALA A 39 -4.07 -2.53 -1.13
N ALA A 40 -2.94 -1.84 -1.38
CA ALA A 40 -2.90 -0.39 -1.54
C ALA A 40 -3.78 0.07 -2.71
N ALA A 41 -3.70 -0.60 -3.86
CA ALA A 41 -4.53 -0.31 -5.02
C ALA A 41 -6.04 -0.46 -4.71
N CYS A 42 -6.44 -1.49 -3.96
CA CYS A 42 -7.83 -1.64 -3.51
C CYS A 42 -8.31 -0.45 -2.67
N TYR A 43 -7.51 0.03 -1.72
CA TYR A 43 -7.85 1.24 -0.95
C TYR A 43 -7.92 2.50 -1.84
N ALA A 44 -7.04 2.62 -2.84
CA ALA A 44 -7.12 3.72 -3.80
C ALA A 44 -8.39 3.64 -4.69
N MET A 45 -8.84 2.43 -5.04
CA MET A 45 -10.12 2.22 -5.74
C MET A 45 -11.32 2.58 -4.86
N LEU A 46 -11.33 2.18 -3.58
CA LEU A 46 -12.37 2.61 -2.63
C LEU A 46 -12.43 4.15 -2.56
N ALA A 47 -11.27 4.79 -2.44
CA ALA A 47 -11.16 6.26 -2.49
C ALA A 47 -11.64 6.86 -3.82
N ALA A 48 -11.61 6.11 -4.93
CA ALA A 48 -12.14 6.52 -6.22
C ALA A 48 -13.65 6.27 -6.38
N GLY A 49 -14.34 5.79 -5.34
CA GLY A 49 -15.80 5.59 -5.32
C GLY A 49 -16.25 4.16 -5.66
N TYR A 50 -15.31 3.22 -5.79
CA TYR A 50 -15.65 1.81 -5.94
C TYR A 50 -16.22 1.25 -4.63
N GLN A 51 -17.18 0.35 -4.74
CA GLN A 51 -17.76 -0.33 -3.57
C GLN A 51 -16.88 -1.52 -3.15
N PRO A 52 -16.83 -1.89 -1.86
CA PRO A 52 -16.01 -3.00 -1.38
C PRO A 52 -16.32 -4.35 -2.04
N ASP A 53 -17.57 -4.57 -2.46
CA ASP A 53 -18.03 -5.77 -3.14
C ASP A 53 -17.77 -5.76 -4.66
N ASN A 54 -17.18 -4.69 -5.19
CA ASN A 54 -16.83 -4.57 -6.60
C ASN A 54 -15.94 -5.74 -7.04
N ALA A 55 -16.25 -6.34 -8.18
CA ALA A 55 -15.55 -7.52 -8.71
C ALA A 55 -14.04 -7.30 -8.90
N MET A 56 -13.61 -6.09 -9.26
CA MET A 56 -12.18 -5.79 -9.37
C MET A 56 -11.50 -5.74 -8.00
N ILE A 57 -12.15 -5.15 -6.99
CA ILE A 57 -11.62 -5.15 -5.62
C ILE A 57 -11.54 -6.58 -5.07
N ARG A 58 -12.60 -7.38 -5.20
CA ARG A 58 -12.61 -8.79 -4.76
C ARG A 58 -11.54 -9.64 -5.45
N LYS A 59 -11.22 -9.35 -6.71
CA LYS A 59 -10.17 -10.06 -7.46
C LYS A 59 -8.76 -9.60 -7.10
N LEU A 60 -8.59 -8.31 -6.79
CA LEU A 60 -7.28 -7.71 -6.55
C LEU A 60 -6.83 -7.83 -5.09
N TRP A 61 -7.78 -7.77 -4.14
CA TRP A 61 -7.49 -7.86 -2.71
C TRP A 61 -6.84 -9.21 -2.39
N PRO A 62 -5.62 -9.23 -1.82
CA PRO A 62 -4.85 -10.46 -1.67
C PRO A 62 -5.11 -11.21 -0.35
N PHE A 63 -5.79 -10.58 0.60
CA PHE A 63 -6.01 -11.11 1.95
C PHE A 63 -7.45 -11.59 2.12
N SER A 64 -7.76 -12.21 3.27
CA SER A 64 -9.14 -12.52 3.63
C SER A 64 -10.03 -11.25 3.63
N ASP A 65 -11.30 -11.39 3.24
CA ASP A 65 -12.28 -10.30 3.14
C ASP A 65 -12.43 -9.52 4.47
N GLU A 66 -12.24 -10.19 5.61
CA GLU A 66 -12.34 -9.57 6.95
C GLU A 66 -11.27 -8.50 7.23
N TRP A 67 -10.15 -8.55 6.50
CA TRP A 67 -9.06 -7.58 6.61
C TRP A 67 -9.25 -6.36 5.72
N LEU A 68 -10.18 -6.41 4.77
CA LEU A 68 -10.57 -5.24 4.02
C LEU A 68 -11.45 -4.36 4.92
N LYS A 69 -10.90 -3.22 5.34
CA LYS A 69 -11.58 -2.28 6.26
C LYS A 69 -11.79 -0.94 5.55
N PRO A 70 -12.78 -0.80 4.65
CA PRO A 70 -13.11 0.46 3.99
C PRO A 70 -13.36 1.57 5.01
N SER A 71 -13.05 2.82 4.66
CA SER A 71 -13.23 3.95 5.56
C SER A 71 -14.44 4.79 5.17
N ASP A 72 -14.99 5.54 6.13
CA ASP A 72 -16.11 6.46 5.88
C ASP A 72 -15.75 7.65 4.99
N THR A 73 -14.46 7.88 4.73
CA THR A 73 -14.00 9.00 3.90
C THR A 73 -12.93 8.56 2.90
N ARG A 74 -13.06 9.10 1.68
CA ARG A 74 -12.05 9.00 0.62
C ARG A 74 -10.64 9.35 1.11
N ARG A 75 -10.50 10.39 1.92
CA ARG A 75 -9.19 10.82 2.45
C ARG A 75 -8.54 9.70 3.28
N ARG A 76 -9.31 9.03 4.14
CA ARG A 76 -8.79 8.00 5.04
C ARG A 76 -8.35 6.76 4.27
N ASP A 77 -9.06 6.37 3.21
CA ASP A 77 -8.64 5.28 2.34
C ASP A 77 -7.37 5.61 1.57
N LEU A 78 -7.19 6.84 1.09
CA LEU A 78 -5.92 7.26 0.48
C LEU A 78 -4.75 7.17 1.48
N VAL A 79 -4.97 7.57 2.74
CA VAL A 79 -3.95 7.45 3.79
C VAL A 79 -3.57 5.99 4.03
N LYS A 80 -4.54 5.07 4.11
CA LYS A 80 -4.28 3.62 4.22
C LYS A 80 -3.53 3.08 3.00
N ALA A 81 -3.94 3.48 1.80
CA ALA A 81 -3.29 3.08 0.55
C ALA A 81 -1.82 3.51 0.55
N THR A 82 -1.53 4.77 0.85
CA THR A 82 -0.15 5.27 0.87
C THR A 82 0.67 4.66 1.98
N ALA A 83 0.10 4.40 3.17
CA ALA A 83 0.81 3.70 4.25
C ALA A 83 1.19 2.26 3.83
N MET A 84 0.31 1.56 3.11
CA MET A 84 0.59 0.23 2.57
C MET A 84 1.66 0.27 1.46
N LEU A 85 1.71 1.33 0.64
CA LEU A 85 2.81 1.52 -0.32
C LEU A 85 4.15 1.79 0.38
N ILE A 86 4.16 2.54 1.48
CA ILE A 86 5.37 2.69 2.30
C ILE A 86 5.82 1.33 2.83
N ALA A 87 4.91 0.51 3.33
CA ALA A 87 5.22 -0.84 3.79
C ALA A 87 5.91 -1.70 2.71
N ASP A 88 5.38 -1.67 1.47
CA ASP A 88 5.96 -2.42 0.36
C ASP A 88 7.31 -1.86 -0.10
N ILE A 89 7.47 -0.53 -0.11
CA ILE A 89 8.77 0.09 -0.41
C ILE A 89 9.79 -0.31 0.65
N GLU A 90 9.45 -0.20 1.94
CA GLU A 90 10.33 -0.61 3.05
C GLU A 90 10.73 -2.09 2.92
N ARG A 91 9.81 -2.96 2.50
CA ARG A 91 10.06 -4.38 2.22
C ARG A 91 11.04 -4.57 1.07
N ILE A 92 10.84 -3.86 -0.04
CA ILE A 92 11.75 -3.87 -1.21
C ILE A 92 13.15 -3.40 -0.79
N ASP A 93 13.24 -2.27 -0.10
CA ASP A 93 14.49 -1.68 0.35
C ASP A 93 15.29 -2.65 1.24
N ARG A 94 14.61 -3.39 2.14
CA ARG A 94 15.22 -4.45 2.95
C ARG A 94 15.70 -5.64 2.11
N ALA A 95 14.89 -6.08 1.15
CA ALA A 95 15.19 -7.24 0.30
C ALA A 95 16.36 -6.97 -0.67
N GLU A 96 16.44 -5.76 -1.21
CA GLU A 96 17.51 -5.32 -2.12
C GLU A 96 18.78 -4.89 -1.37
N GLY A 97 18.68 -4.71 -0.04
CA GLY A 97 19.78 -4.39 0.85
C GLY A 97 20.37 -3.01 0.58
N ASP A 98 19.62 -1.93 0.86
CA ASP A 98 20.09 -0.52 0.82
C ASP A 98 21.00 -0.20 -0.38
N ASN A 99 20.75 -0.81 -1.55
CA ASN A 99 21.55 -0.58 -2.74
C ASN A 99 21.08 0.71 -3.41
N ASP A 100 21.53 1.80 -2.79
CA ASP A 100 21.28 3.21 -3.00
C ASP A 100 20.83 3.59 -4.43
N GLY A 101 19.63 4.19 -4.48
CA GLY A 101 19.22 5.08 -5.57
C GLY A 101 18.20 4.46 -6.51
N TRP A 102 17.01 5.05 -6.53
CA TRP A 102 16.03 5.07 -7.62
C TRP A 102 16.69 4.76 -8.99
N GLN A 103 16.80 3.48 -9.35
CA GLN A 103 17.24 3.09 -10.68
C GLN A 103 16.06 3.34 -11.61
N ASP A 104 16.28 4.25 -12.54
CA ASP A 104 15.32 4.75 -13.51
C ASP A 104 14.86 3.64 -14.45
N ASN A 105 13.89 2.82 -14.05
CA ASN A 105 13.26 1.87 -14.94
C ASN A 105 12.29 2.54 -15.94
N ARG A 106 12.61 3.74 -16.43
CA ARG A 106 11.95 4.43 -17.56
C ARG A 106 12.35 3.84 -18.92
N GLY A 107 12.57 2.52 -18.97
CA GLY A 107 13.11 1.84 -20.15
C GLY A 107 12.40 0.56 -20.57
N ARG A 108 11.28 0.16 -19.93
CA ARG A 108 10.51 -0.99 -20.41
C ARG A 108 9.04 -0.91 -20.04
N ILE A 109 8.30 -0.05 -20.74
CA ILE A 109 6.92 -0.39 -21.07
C ILE A 109 7.06 -1.35 -22.27
N PRO A 110 6.69 -2.64 -22.17
CA PRO A 110 6.55 -3.46 -23.36
C PRO A 110 5.50 -2.77 -24.23
N ASP A 111 5.84 -2.48 -25.48
CA ASP A 111 4.88 -1.96 -26.44
C ASP A 111 3.60 -2.78 -26.36
N CYS A 112 2.51 -2.12 -25.98
CA CYS A 112 1.17 -2.69 -26.07
C CYS A 112 0.80 -2.64 -27.55
N ASP A 113 0.98 -3.76 -28.25
CA ASP A 113 0.29 -3.99 -29.53
C ASP A 113 -1.24 -4.01 -29.34
#